data_AF-Q9N475-F1
#
_entry.id   AF-Q9N475-F1
#
_cell.length_a   1.000
_cell.length_b   1.000
_cell.length_c   1.000
_cell.angle_alpha   90.00
_cell.angle_beta   90.00
_cell.angle_gamma   90.00
#
_symmetry.space_group_name_H-M   'P 1'
#
loop_
_entity.id
_entity.type
_entity.pdbx_description
1 polymer ?
#
loop_
_entity_poly.entity_id
_entity_poly.type
_entity_poly.pdbx_seq_one_letter_code
_entity_poly.pdbx_strand_id
1 'polypeptide(L)'
;MSLTHFLFVFVSFSIAFSDDCDGHYDLEYGCNKLSLDLIRDWISNKPLPSVKAAQSLYSDCRRALSCTKSLNCDKKDNEISKKITDLDELCNGIGAFGSWFGYCIPKIQNAITLMEWPCLSHWNNAAQLPTCEYFEADNECKTMPIENICGPRAVKEMLDNENFIREYFGCNRIYKPSNNSSNSLKIKISGNPNSK
;
A
#
# COMPACT_ATOMS: atom_id res chain seq x y z
N MET A 1 -28.22 0.37 -31.82
CA MET A 1 -29.02 -0.67 -31.14
C MET A 1 -28.68 -0.56 -29.66
N SER A 2 -29.49 0.09 -28.82
CA SER A 2 -30.76 -0.35 -28.22
C SER A 2 -30.64 -1.50 -27.21
N LEU A 3 -31.05 -1.17 -25.97
CA LEU A 3 -31.68 -1.96 -24.92
C LEU A 3 -30.89 -3.04 -24.15
N THR A 4 -30.52 -2.64 -22.93
CA THR A 4 -30.80 -3.33 -21.66
C THR A 4 -31.23 -4.80 -21.77
N HIS A 5 -30.30 -5.70 -21.45
CA HIS A 5 -30.59 -7.00 -20.86
C HIS A 5 -29.81 -7.04 -19.53
N PHE A 6 -30.52 -6.84 -18.43
CA PHE A 6 -30.87 -7.93 -17.52
C PHE A 6 -29.64 -8.63 -16.97
N LEU A 7 -29.38 -8.45 -15.68
CA LEU A 7 -29.09 -9.55 -14.75
C LEU A 7 -29.22 -9.01 -13.32
N PHE A 8 -30.48 -8.96 -12.88
CA PHE A 8 -30.87 -9.24 -11.51
C PHE A 8 -30.15 -10.53 -11.08
N VAL A 9 -29.07 -10.41 -10.32
CA VAL A 9 -28.52 -11.56 -9.59
C VAL A 9 -29.11 -11.50 -8.20
N PHE A 10 -30.13 -12.34 -8.00
CA PHE A 10 -30.55 -12.81 -6.70
C PHE A 10 -29.31 -13.27 -5.92
N VAL A 11 -28.92 -12.54 -4.89
CA VAL A 11 -28.19 -13.16 -3.79
C VAL A 11 -29.24 -13.46 -2.76
N SER A 12 -29.65 -14.73 -2.75
CA SER A 12 -30.42 -15.35 -1.70
C SER A 12 -29.92 -14.83 -0.34
N PHE A 13 -30.81 -14.17 0.39
CA PHE A 13 -30.69 -14.00 1.83
C PHE A 13 -30.82 -15.40 2.44
N SER A 14 -29.74 -16.19 2.36
CA SER A 14 -29.45 -17.08 3.46
C SER A 14 -29.24 -16.15 4.64
N ILE A 15 -30.24 -16.10 5.51
CA ILE A 15 -30.10 -15.62 6.89
C ILE A 15 -29.18 -16.65 7.56
N ALA A 16 -27.91 -16.69 7.13
CA ALA A 16 -26.85 -17.06 8.04
C ALA A 16 -26.91 -15.92 9.05
N PHE A 17 -27.46 -16.22 10.23
CA PHE A 17 -27.13 -15.46 11.42
C PHE A 17 -25.66 -15.13 11.28
N SER A 18 -25.36 -13.83 11.20
CA SER A 18 -23.98 -13.38 11.11
C SER A 18 -23.25 -14.18 12.17
N ASP A 19 -22.24 -14.90 11.72
CA ASP A 19 -21.30 -15.62 12.55
C ASP A 19 -20.47 -14.57 13.32
N ASP A 20 -21.19 -13.73 14.06
CA ASP A 20 -20.70 -12.61 14.82
C ASP A 20 -19.89 -13.20 15.94
N CYS A 21 -18.64 -12.81 16.00
CA CYS A 21 -17.85 -13.03 17.19
C CYS A 21 -18.46 -12.15 18.28
N ASP A 22 -19.21 -12.81 19.16
CA ASP A 22 -20.00 -12.20 20.23
C ASP A 22 -19.21 -11.08 20.92
N GLY A 23 -19.75 -9.85 20.89
CA GLY A 23 -19.25 -8.73 21.69
C GLY A 23 -18.04 -7.96 21.15
N HIS A 24 -17.44 -8.36 20.03
CA HIS A 24 -16.26 -7.66 19.46
C HIS A 24 -16.59 -6.64 18.36
N TYR A 25 -17.87 -6.43 18.04
CA TYR A 25 -18.29 -5.54 16.94
C TYR A 25 -17.70 -4.12 17.06
N ASP A 26 -17.75 -3.51 18.25
CA ASP A 26 -17.23 -2.15 18.47
C ASP A 26 -15.71 -2.08 18.28
N LEU A 27 -15.00 -3.12 18.70
CA LEU A 27 -13.54 -3.22 18.52
C LEU A 27 -13.20 -3.44 17.04
N GLU A 28 -13.87 -4.37 16.36
CA GLU A 28 -13.71 -4.63 14.93
C GLU A 28 -13.99 -3.37 14.11
N TYR A 29 -15.10 -2.68 14.40
CA TYR A 29 -15.44 -1.41 13.78
C TYR A 29 -14.37 -0.35 14.03
N GLY A 30 -13.89 -0.21 15.27
CA GLY A 30 -12.80 0.70 15.62
C GLY A 30 -11.51 0.43 14.85
N CYS A 31 -11.08 -0.83 14.76
CA CYS A 31 -9.87 -1.22 14.00
C CYS A 31 -10.03 -1.00 12.49
N ASN A 32 -11.21 -1.32 11.94
CA ASN A 32 -11.52 -1.07 10.53
C ASN A 32 -11.49 0.45 10.23
N LYS A 33 -12.04 1.28 11.13
CA LYS A 33 -12.02 2.73 10.99
C LYS A 33 -10.58 3.27 10.98
N LEU A 34 -9.73 2.83 11.90
CA LEU A 34 -8.30 3.19 11.92
C LEU A 34 -7.61 2.86 10.58
N SER A 35 -7.90 1.67 10.03
CA SER A 35 -7.32 1.22 8.77
C SER A 35 -7.80 2.06 7.57
N LEU A 36 -9.08 2.42 7.53
CA LEU A 36 -9.64 3.27 6.46
C LEU A 36 -9.14 4.71 6.54
N ASP A 37 -9.03 5.27 7.75
CA ASP A 37 -8.49 6.60 7.98
C ASP A 37 -7.02 6.67 7.56
N LEU A 38 -6.21 5.66 7.92
CA LEU A 38 -4.83 5.50 7.46
C LEU A 38 -4.73 5.49 5.93
N ILE A 39 -5.52 4.67 5.23
CA ILE A 39 -5.47 4.55 3.77
C ILE A 39 -5.83 5.89 3.12
N ARG A 40 -6.87 6.56 3.62
CA ARG A 40 -7.30 7.89 3.16
C ARG A 40 -6.19 8.92 3.30
N ASP A 41 -5.55 8.96 4.46
CA ASP A 41 -4.49 9.93 4.74
C ASP A 41 -3.21 9.61 3.94
N TRP A 42 -2.87 8.33 3.76
CA TRP A 42 -1.76 7.89 2.90
C TRP A 42 -1.95 8.30 1.44
N ILE A 43 -3.14 8.06 0.87
CA ILE A 43 -3.47 8.47 -0.51
C ILE A 43 -3.39 9.99 -0.66
N SER A 44 -3.79 10.74 0.37
CA SER A 44 -3.75 12.21 0.37
C SER A 44 -2.34 12.79 0.38
N ASN A 45 -1.31 11.96 0.65
CA ASN A 45 0.10 12.35 0.59
C ASN A 45 0.78 12.01 -0.75
N LYS A 46 0.01 11.61 -1.77
CA LYS A 46 0.53 11.45 -3.14
C LYS A 46 0.91 12.80 -3.77
N PRO A 47 1.84 12.82 -4.75
CA PRO A 47 2.56 11.66 -5.28
C PRO A 47 3.81 11.27 -4.48
N LEU A 48 4.21 12.07 -3.50
CA LEU A 48 5.35 11.78 -2.64
C LEU A 48 5.09 12.33 -1.23
N PRO A 49 5.13 11.50 -0.18
CA PRO A 49 4.95 11.98 1.18
C PRO A 49 6.21 12.71 1.64
N SER A 50 6.06 13.71 2.51
CA SER A 50 7.21 14.15 3.31
C SER A 50 7.63 13.05 4.28
N VAL A 51 8.91 12.98 4.63
CA VAL A 51 9.41 12.00 5.61
C VAL A 51 8.67 12.12 6.94
N LYS A 52 8.37 13.34 7.38
CA LYS A 52 7.61 13.59 8.61
C LYS A 52 6.17 13.05 8.52
N ALA A 53 5.51 13.23 7.38
CA ALA A 53 4.17 12.69 7.16
C ALA A 53 4.20 11.15 7.14
N ALA A 54 5.16 10.54 6.45
CA ALA A 54 5.34 9.09 6.42
C ALA A 54 5.64 8.52 7.82
N GLN A 55 6.46 9.17 8.64
CA GLN A 55 6.70 8.76 10.04
C GLN A 55 5.43 8.79 10.90
N SER A 56 4.62 9.84 10.75
CA SER A 56 3.33 9.93 11.46
C SER A 56 2.39 8.80 11.03
N LEU A 57 2.23 8.61 9.72
CA LEU A 57 1.37 7.56 9.16
C LEU A 57 1.88 6.16 9.50
N TYR A 58 3.19 5.96 9.60
CA TYR A 58 3.77 4.71 10.06
C TYR A 58 3.30 4.38 11.49
N SER A 59 3.34 5.36 12.40
CA SER A 59 2.85 5.20 13.78
C SER A 59 1.35 4.83 13.81
N ASP A 60 0.54 5.53 13.02
CA ASP A 60 -0.90 5.24 12.92
C ASP A 60 -1.16 3.86 12.27
N CYS A 61 -0.33 3.46 11.29
CA CYS A 61 -0.38 2.13 10.69
C CYS A 61 -0.06 1.04 11.71
N ARG A 62 1.00 1.20 12.52
CA ARG A 62 1.32 0.25 13.58
C ARG A 62 0.22 0.17 14.63
N ARG A 63 -0.50 1.26 14.89
CA ARG A 63 -1.69 1.26 15.75
C ARG A 63 -2.85 0.49 15.14
N ALA A 64 -3.15 0.71 13.87
CA ALA A 64 -4.19 -0.05 13.14
C ALA A 64 -3.86 -1.54 13.10
N LEU A 65 -2.61 -1.90 12.77
CA LEU A 65 -2.13 -3.29 12.79
C LEU A 65 -2.24 -3.93 14.18
N SER A 66 -1.83 -3.21 15.24
CA SER A 66 -1.96 -3.69 16.62
C SER A 66 -3.41 -3.92 17.01
N CYS A 67 -4.32 -3.03 16.57
CA CYS A 67 -5.76 -3.19 16.79
C CYS A 67 -6.29 -4.44 16.08
N THR A 68 -5.97 -4.62 14.80
CA THR A 68 -6.38 -5.80 14.02
C THR A 68 -5.85 -7.09 14.63
N LYS A 69 -4.61 -7.10 15.13
CA LYS A 69 -4.04 -8.26 15.85
C LYS A 69 -4.75 -8.60 17.16
N SER A 70 -5.45 -7.65 17.78
CA SER A 70 -6.24 -7.92 18.99
C SER A 70 -7.64 -8.46 18.71
N LEU A 71 -8.06 -8.50 17.44
CA LEU A 71 -9.33 -9.11 17.07
C LEU A 71 -9.23 -10.62 17.27
N ASN A 72 -10.07 -11.14 18.16
CA ASN A 72 -10.20 -12.58 18.39
C ASN A 72 -11.52 -13.05 17.80
N CYS A 73 -11.46 -13.76 16.68
CA CYS A 73 -12.64 -14.24 15.98
C CYS A 73 -12.32 -15.43 15.09
N ASP A 74 -12.40 -16.65 15.64
CA ASP A 74 -12.09 -17.90 14.94
C ASP A 74 -12.83 -18.03 13.60
N LYS A 75 -14.09 -17.55 13.55
CA LYS A 75 -14.92 -17.60 12.34
C LYS A 75 -14.44 -16.67 11.23
N LYS A 76 -13.72 -15.59 11.58
CA LYS A 76 -13.13 -14.62 10.65
C LYS A 76 -11.60 -14.71 10.61
N ASP A 77 -10.99 -15.76 11.15
CA ASP A 77 -9.54 -15.86 11.31
C ASP A 77 -8.77 -15.66 10.00
N ASN A 78 -9.27 -16.24 8.89
CA ASN A 78 -8.70 -16.03 7.56
C ASN A 78 -8.79 -14.57 7.08
N GLU A 79 -9.89 -13.88 7.36
CA GLU A 79 -10.07 -12.46 7.00
C GLU A 79 -9.15 -11.57 7.84
N ILE A 80 -9.08 -11.83 9.15
CA ILE A 80 -8.21 -11.10 10.09
C ILE A 80 -6.74 -11.31 9.72
N SER A 81 -6.32 -12.56 9.48
CA SER A 81 -4.97 -12.92 9.06
C SER A 81 -4.56 -12.22 7.76
N LYS A 82 -5.48 -12.13 6.79
CA LYS A 82 -5.25 -11.37 5.57
C LYS A 82 -5.10 -9.86 5.86
N LYS A 83 -6.01 -9.26 6.64
CA LYS A 83 -5.92 -7.84 7.03
C LYS A 83 -4.61 -7.53 7.75
N ILE A 84 -4.13 -8.44 8.62
CA ILE A 84 -2.84 -8.32 9.30
C ILE A 84 -1.70 -8.28 8.29
N THR A 85 -1.71 -9.17 7.31
CA THR A 85 -0.69 -9.24 6.25
C THR A 85 -0.70 -7.96 5.40
N ASP A 86 -1.88 -7.56 4.92
CA ASP A 86 -2.06 -6.35 4.10
C ASP A 86 -1.62 -5.08 4.86
N LEU A 87 -1.96 -4.97 6.16
CA LEU A 87 -1.53 -3.85 7.01
C LEU A 87 -0.03 -3.88 7.30
N ASP A 88 0.58 -5.05 7.53
CA ASP A 88 2.02 -5.13 7.79
C ASP A 88 2.83 -4.69 6.54
N GLU A 89 2.43 -5.13 5.35
CA GLU A 89 3.01 -4.67 4.09
C GLU A 89 2.85 -3.16 3.91
N LEU A 90 1.64 -2.63 4.15
CA LEU A 90 1.38 -1.19 4.11
C LEU A 90 2.26 -0.42 5.09
N CYS A 91 2.39 -0.92 6.33
CA CYS A 91 3.23 -0.26 7.34
C CYS A 91 4.71 -0.28 6.93
N ASN A 92 5.23 -1.40 6.42
CA ASN A 92 6.63 -1.50 6.00
C ASN A 92 6.91 -0.54 4.84
N GLY A 93 6.00 -0.50 3.87
CA GLY A 93 6.03 0.42 2.74
C GLY A 93 6.05 1.90 3.16
N ILE A 94 5.10 2.32 4.01
CA ILE A 94 5.07 3.67 4.59
C ILE A 94 6.36 3.95 5.38
N GLY A 95 6.84 2.96 6.14
CA GLY A 95 8.07 3.03 6.93
C GLY A 95 9.31 3.33 6.08
N ALA A 96 9.40 2.77 4.86
CA ALA A 96 10.49 3.06 3.93
C ALA A 96 10.53 4.56 3.54
N PHE A 97 9.37 5.16 3.26
CA PHE A 97 9.26 6.61 3.02
C PHE A 97 9.50 7.47 4.27
N GLY A 98 9.34 6.90 5.46
CA GLY A 98 9.63 7.53 6.76
C GLY A 98 11.09 7.39 7.22
N SER A 99 11.94 6.71 6.45
CA SER A 99 13.30 6.31 6.84
C SER A 99 14.37 6.85 5.87
N TRP A 100 15.55 6.22 5.84
CA TRP A 100 16.71 6.62 5.04
C TRP A 100 16.40 6.68 3.55
N PHE A 101 15.60 5.75 3.02
CA PHE A 101 15.13 5.84 1.64
C PHE A 101 14.32 7.12 1.40
N GLY A 102 13.33 7.42 2.25
CA GLY A 102 12.54 8.65 2.15
C GLY A 102 13.38 9.93 2.23
N TYR A 103 14.39 9.98 3.12
CA TYR A 103 15.35 11.09 3.18
C TYR A 103 16.25 11.18 1.94
N CYS A 104 16.42 10.07 1.20
CA CYS A 104 17.25 10.01 0.01
C CYS A 104 16.55 10.60 -1.22
N ILE A 105 15.24 10.44 -1.32
CA ILE A 105 14.43 10.90 -2.47
C ILE A 105 14.74 12.36 -2.87
N PRO A 106 14.68 13.36 -1.97
CA PRO A 106 15.01 14.73 -2.36
C PRO A 106 16.49 14.89 -2.77
N LYS A 107 17.41 14.07 -2.27
CA LYS A 107 18.83 14.16 -2.66
C LYS A 107 19.05 13.63 -4.08
N ILE A 108 18.41 12.50 -4.44
CA ILE A 108 18.50 11.95 -5.80
C ILE A 108 17.77 12.85 -6.81
N GLN A 109 16.64 13.47 -6.42
CA GLN A 109 15.92 14.43 -7.26
C GLN A 109 16.75 15.69 -7.57
N ASN A 110 17.67 16.08 -6.67
CA ASN A 110 18.55 17.22 -6.84
C ASN A 110 19.94 16.86 -7.37
N ALA A 111 20.23 15.59 -7.65
CA ALA A 111 21.53 15.18 -8.17
C ALA A 111 21.67 15.63 -9.64
N ILE A 112 22.70 16.44 -9.91
CA ILE A 112 22.92 17.08 -11.22
C ILE A 112 23.54 16.09 -12.23
N THR A 113 24.13 14.98 -11.79
CA THR A 113 25.03 14.15 -12.60
C THR A 113 24.32 12.99 -13.34
N LEU A 114 23.52 13.32 -14.36
CA LEU A 114 22.95 12.31 -15.28
C LEU A 114 24.02 11.46 -16.00
N MET A 115 25.22 12.02 -16.23
CA MET A 115 26.33 11.28 -16.85
C MET A 115 26.92 10.20 -15.93
N GLU A 116 26.94 10.46 -14.63
CA GLU A 116 27.47 9.52 -13.64
C GLU A 116 26.45 8.44 -13.33
N TRP A 117 25.15 8.80 -13.33
CA TRP A 117 24.05 7.92 -12.98
C TRP A 117 22.96 7.93 -14.07
N PRO A 118 23.13 7.19 -15.18
CA PRO A 118 22.17 7.22 -16.30
C PRO A 118 20.73 6.90 -15.88
N CYS A 119 20.53 6.03 -14.89
CA CYS A 119 19.20 5.72 -14.35
C CYS A 119 18.49 6.90 -13.69
N LEU A 120 19.20 7.95 -13.24
CA LEU A 120 18.56 9.16 -12.72
C LEU A 120 17.84 9.96 -13.81
N SER A 121 18.07 9.66 -15.09
CA SER A 121 17.27 10.23 -16.19
C SER A 121 15.77 9.91 -16.04
N HIS A 122 15.44 8.78 -15.42
CA HIS A 122 14.07 8.37 -15.11
C HIS A 122 13.43 9.11 -13.92
N TRP A 123 14.18 9.98 -13.23
CA TRP A 123 13.65 10.89 -12.19
C TRP A 123 13.47 12.32 -12.70
N ASN A 124 14.08 12.66 -13.84
CA ASN A 124 14.13 14.02 -14.37
C ASN A 124 12.83 14.39 -15.12
N ASN A 125 11.72 14.51 -14.40
CA ASN A 125 10.45 15.01 -14.93
C ASN A 125 9.90 16.19 -14.12
N ALA A 126 8.85 16.83 -14.63
CA ALA A 126 8.23 18.01 -14.03
C ALA A 126 7.71 17.78 -12.60
N ALA A 127 7.38 16.53 -12.24
CA ALA A 127 6.97 16.14 -10.90
C ALA A 127 8.11 15.57 -10.04
N GLN A 128 9.30 15.41 -10.62
CA GLN A 128 10.47 14.74 -10.06
C GLN A 128 10.19 13.33 -9.53
N LEU A 129 9.22 12.61 -10.11
CA LEU A 129 8.87 11.24 -9.71
C LEU A 129 9.71 10.23 -10.51
N PRO A 130 9.97 9.02 -10.00
CA PRO A 130 10.53 7.97 -10.86
C PRO A 130 9.50 7.54 -11.91
N THR A 131 9.93 7.35 -13.15
CA THR A 131 9.15 6.60 -14.14
C THR A 131 9.28 5.09 -13.86
N CYS A 132 8.43 4.27 -14.49
CA CYS A 132 8.47 2.83 -14.26
C CYS A 132 9.73 2.17 -14.80
N GLU A 133 10.35 2.77 -15.81
CA GLU A 133 11.65 2.37 -16.35
C GLU A 133 12.76 2.41 -15.30
N TYR A 134 12.69 3.32 -14.30
CA TYR A 134 13.64 3.32 -13.18
C TYR A 134 13.62 1.98 -12.40
N PHE A 135 12.43 1.40 -12.22
CA PHE A 135 12.23 0.13 -11.51
C PHE A 135 12.31 -1.11 -12.42
N GLU A 136 12.46 -0.90 -13.73
CA GLU A 136 12.71 -1.96 -14.71
C GLU A 136 14.20 -2.05 -15.10
N ALA A 137 14.97 -1.00 -14.83
CA ALA A 137 16.42 -1.02 -14.91
C ALA A 137 17.03 -2.10 -14.00
N ASP A 138 18.28 -2.47 -14.31
CA ASP A 138 19.02 -3.41 -13.49
C ASP A 138 19.25 -2.87 -12.06
N ASN A 139 19.47 -3.80 -11.13
CA ASN A 139 19.64 -3.45 -9.72
C ASN A 139 20.83 -2.54 -9.50
N GLU A 140 21.93 -2.71 -10.23
CA GLU A 140 23.13 -1.89 -10.05
C GLU A 140 22.85 -0.44 -10.42
N CYS A 141 22.26 -0.20 -11.59
CA CYS A 141 21.95 1.13 -12.09
C CYS A 141 20.98 1.90 -11.20
N LYS A 142 19.96 1.23 -10.63
CA LYS A 142 19.01 1.88 -9.72
C LYS A 142 19.60 2.10 -8.31
N THR A 143 20.43 1.19 -7.79
CA THR A 143 20.95 1.30 -6.41
C THR A 143 22.20 2.15 -6.28
N MET A 144 23.08 2.17 -7.28
CA MET A 144 24.36 2.87 -7.23
C MET A 144 24.25 4.38 -6.90
N PRO A 145 23.33 5.17 -7.47
CA PRO A 145 23.15 6.57 -7.05
C PRO A 145 22.68 6.68 -5.59
N ILE A 146 21.78 5.80 -5.14
CA ILE A 146 21.26 5.79 -3.76
C ILE A 146 22.38 5.43 -2.78
N GLU A 147 23.20 4.43 -3.11
CA GLU A 147 24.32 4.00 -2.28
C GLU A 147 25.34 5.12 -2.11
N ASN A 148 25.73 5.78 -3.21
CA ASN A 148 26.74 6.84 -3.17
C ASN A 148 26.24 8.10 -2.45
N ILE A 149 24.96 8.46 -2.60
CA ILE A 149 24.41 9.70 -2.04
C ILE A 149 23.91 9.51 -0.59
N CYS A 150 23.39 8.33 -0.27
CA CYS A 150 22.62 8.09 0.96
C CYS A 150 23.09 6.88 1.77
N GLY A 151 23.98 6.06 1.21
CA GLY A 151 24.56 4.89 1.87
C GLY A 151 23.72 3.61 1.70
N PRO A 152 24.31 2.46 2.09
CA PRO A 152 23.73 1.13 1.85
C PRO A 152 22.42 0.88 2.60
N ARG A 153 22.14 1.64 3.68
CA ARG A 153 20.88 1.51 4.41
C ARG A 153 19.68 1.97 3.59
N ALA A 154 19.81 3.06 2.84
CA ALA A 154 18.75 3.54 1.95
C ALA A 154 18.50 2.55 0.80
N VAL A 155 19.56 1.94 0.27
CA VAL A 155 19.46 0.87 -0.73
C VAL A 155 18.69 -0.32 -0.20
N LYS A 156 19.06 -0.81 1.00
CA LYS A 156 18.38 -1.95 1.62
C LYS A 156 16.89 -1.67 1.81
N GLU A 157 16.54 -0.50 2.35
CA GLU A 157 15.14 -0.11 2.56
C GLU A 157 14.35 0.00 1.24
N MET A 158 14.97 0.50 0.17
CA MET A 158 14.36 0.52 -1.16
C MET A 158 14.09 -0.90 -1.67
N LEU A 159 15.09 -1.79 -1.62
CA LEU A 159 15.00 -3.14 -2.16
C LEU A 159 14.03 -4.01 -1.36
N ASP A 160 14.07 -3.93 -0.03
CA ASP A 160 13.15 -4.68 0.85
C ASP A 160 11.68 -4.29 0.62
N ASN A 161 11.43 -3.06 0.14
CA ASN A 161 10.08 -2.53 -0.09
C ASN A 161 9.81 -2.23 -1.57
N GLU A 162 10.59 -2.81 -2.49
CA GLU A 162 10.55 -2.41 -3.91
C GLU A 162 9.16 -2.59 -4.52
N ASN A 163 8.50 -3.71 -4.26
CA ASN A 163 7.16 -3.98 -4.79
C ASN A 163 6.15 -2.91 -4.35
N PHE A 164 6.14 -2.58 -3.06
CA PHE A 164 5.27 -1.54 -2.51
C PHE A 164 5.60 -0.17 -3.11
N ILE A 165 6.88 0.20 -3.17
CA ILE A 165 7.33 1.50 -3.70
C ILE A 165 6.93 1.63 -5.18
N ARG A 166 7.10 0.57 -5.97
CA ARG A 166 6.66 0.52 -7.37
C ARG A 166 5.16 0.74 -7.50
N GLU A 167 4.37 -0.01 -6.74
CA GLU A 167 2.92 0.14 -6.74
C GLU A 167 2.48 1.55 -6.32
N TYR A 168 3.15 2.13 -5.33
CA TYR A 168 2.88 3.49 -4.87
C TYR A 168 3.01 4.53 -6.00
N PHE A 169 4.07 4.40 -6.81
CA PHE A 169 4.31 5.21 -8.00
C PHE A 169 3.50 4.78 -9.25
N GLY A 170 2.61 3.80 -9.13
CA GLY A 170 1.76 3.33 -10.22
C GLY A 170 2.45 2.38 -11.19
N CYS A 171 3.63 1.87 -10.83
CA CYS A 171 4.42 0.93 -11.62
C CYS A 171 4.09 -0.52 -11.31
N ASN A 172 2.80 -0.84 -11.41
CA ASN A 172 2.35 -2.22 -11.43
C ASN A 172 2.77 -2.81 -12.78
N ARG A 173 3.49 -3.95 -12.76
CA ARG A 173 3.54 -4.79 -13.96
C ARG A 173 2.08 -5.08 -14.30
N ILE A 174 1.58 -4.51 -15.40
CA ILE A 174 0.40 -5.08 -16.06
C ILE A 174 0.86 -6.49 -16.43
N TYR A 175 0.50 -7.44 -15.57
CA TYR A 175 0.54 -8.85 -15.87
C TYR A 175 -0.06 -8.96 -17.28
N LYS A 176 0.73 -9.43 -18.27
CA LYS A 176 0.13 -10.03 -19.45
C LYS A 176 -0.93 -10.99 -18.91
N PRO A 177 -2.21 -10.88 -19.32
CA PRO A 177 -3.24 -11.71 -18.76
C PRO A 177 -2.91 -13.17 -19.07
N SER A 178 -2.36 -13.90 -18.10
CA SER A 178 -2.65 -15.32 -18.02
C SER A 178 -4.08 -15.38 -17.52
N ASN A 179 -4.97 -16.00 -18.28
CA ASN A 179 -6.31 -16.34 -17.83
C ASN A 179 -6.22 -17.02 -16.46
N ASN A 180 -6.40 -16.26 -15.38
CA ASN A 180 -6.99 -16.64 -14.10
C ASN A 180 -6.80 -15.53 -13.06
N SER A 181 -7.95 -15.02 -12.61
CA SER A 181 -8.22 -14.34 -11.34
C SER A 181 -7.83 -12.86 -11.18
N SER A 182 -8.83 -12.00 -11.43
CA SER A 182 -8.96 -10.66 -10.86
C SER A 182 -8.93 -10.69 -9.32
N ASN A 183 -7.85 -10.23 -8.70
CA ASN A 183 -7.82 -9.85 -7.29
C ASN A 183 -7.21 -8.45 -7.15
N SER A 184 -7.88 -7.44 -7.71
CA SER A 184 -7.74 -6.06 -7.26
C SER A 184 -8.33 -5.92 -5.85
N LEU A 185 -7.72 -5.08 -5.00
CA LEU A 185 -8.16 -4.75 -3.64
C LEU A 185 -9.70 -4.64 -3.56
N LYS A 186 -10.34 -5.70 -3.09
CA LYS A 186 -11.73 -5.69 -2.66
C LYS A 186 -11.73 -5.89 -1.16
N ILE A 187 -11.61 -4.79 -0.43
CA ILE A 187 -11.99 -4.76 0.97
C ILE A 187 -13.52 -4.94 0.98
N LYS A 188 -14.00 -6.14 1.28
CA LYS A 188 -15.42 -6.36 1.60
C LYS A 188 -15.66 -5.80 2.99
N ILE A 189 -16.42 -4.72 3.07
CA ILE A 189 -16.91 -4.15 4.33
C ILE A 189 -18.33 -4.69 4.54
N SER A 190 -18.49 -5.67 5.43
CA SER A 190 -19.80 -6.00 5.99
C SER A 190 -20.00 -5.15 7.25
N GLY A 191 -20.86 -4.14 7.18
CA GLY A 191 -21.26 -3.36 8.33
C GLY A 191 -22.50 -2.57 7.98
N ASN A 192 -23.68 -3.08 8.32
CA ASN A 192 -24.93 -2.34 8.23
C ASN A 192 -25.04 -1.46 9.49
N PRO A 193 -25.08 -0.12 9.39
CA PRO A 193 -25.17 0.76 10.56
C PRO A 193 -26.55 0.81 11.23
N ASN A 194 -27.58 0.14 10.71
CA ASN A 194 -28.96 0.29 11.19
C ASN A 194 -29.45 -0.89 12.06
N SER A 195 -28.65 -1.34 13.03
CA SER A 195 -29.16 -2.17 14.14
C SER A 195 -29.31 -1.34 15.42
N LYS A 196 -30.21 -0.36 15.38
CA LYS A 196 -31.04 0.09 16.51
C LYS A 196 -32.20 0.91 15.96
#